data_AF-A0A512UHI6-F1
#
_entry.id   AF-A0A512UHI6-F1
#
_cell.length_a   1.000
_cell.length_b   1.000
_cell.length_c   1.000
_cell.angle_alpha   90.00
_cell.angle_beta   90.00
_cell.angle_gamma   90.00
#
_symmetry.space_group_name_H-M   'P 1'
#
loop_
_entity.id
_entity.type
_entity.pdbx_description
1 polymer ?
#
loop_
_entity_poly.entity_id
_entity_poly.type
_entity_poly.pdbx_seq_one_letter_code
_entity_poly.pdbx_strand_id
1 'polypeptide(L)'
;MSHPTLNQFLIGAGNQLESVYLDTTYMSPKYNFPKQEQVCESVATLIHEFLHNDDIVKEVFGASLQRRITDFLSLSRKPKQKKFLVLVGTYLIGKEKLAVAMSKRLGNSPIYISNVNSRGDKEHIVRSYHDTYLESVLTTDAVKLSQHDVMIHLVPMKIAGNIQELHKYFHHNGYHDHFERCIGLRPTGWSFQNDERGEDVVETQSEEAVEDDFDAELSGNDPEKGYPGKEDPENSKSGETDLPKQDYIKSFSGTDVLSSTASLLRKRPKYTHLDVLRQNGNKRTGKVDSTTCRIYSIPYSEHSSFRELSYFVVFFNIRR
;
A
#
# COMPACT_ATOMS: atom_id res chain seq x y z
N MET A 1 -11.90 -17.64 -6.62
CA MET A 1 -13.23 -18.05 -7.10
C MET A 1 -13.58 -19.50 -6.77
N SER A 2 -12.67 -20.32 -6.25
CA SER A 2 -12.92 -21.72 -5.89
C SER A 2 -13.40 -21.90 -4.45
N HIS A 3 -14.17 -20.97 -3.89
CA HIS A 3 -14.67 -21.13 -2.53
C HIS A 3 -15.83 -22.13 -2.55
N PRO A 4 -15.79 -23.25 -1.79
CA PRO A 4 -16.75 -24.33 -1.91
C PRO A 4 -18.21 -23.88 -1.78
N THR A 5 -18.50 -22.93 -0.89
CA THR A 5 -19.86 -22.42 -0.67
C THR A 5 -20.44 -21.64 -1.85
N LEU A 6 -19.57 -21.09 -2.72
CA LEU A 6 -19.99 -20.29 -3.87
C LEU A 6 -20.21 -21.13 -5.12
N ASN A 7 -19.69 -22.36 -5.18
CA ASN A 7 -19.79 -23.23 -6.36
C ASN A 7 -21.23 -23.51 -6.80
N GLN A 8 -22.16 -23.63 -5.85
CA GLN A 8 -23.59 -23.86 -6.11
C GLN A 8 -24.29 -22.68 -6.80
N PHE A 9 -23.67 -21.51 -6.83
CA PHE A 9 -24.20 -20.29 -7.44
C PHE A 9 -23.50 -19.95 -8.76
N LEU A 10 -22.61 -20.78 -9.27
CA LEU A 10 -21.98 -20.55 -10.57
C LEU A 10 -23.02 -20.59 -11.69
N ILE A 11 -22.77 -19.92 -12.80
CA ILE A 11 -23.61 -20.07 -13.99
C ILE A 11 -23.70 -21.56 -14.38
N GLY A 12 -24.93 -22.04 -14.56
CA GLY A 12 -25.22 -23.44 -14.86
C GLY A 12 -25.35 -24.34 -13.63
N ALA A 13 -25.11 -23.83 -12.43
CA ALA A 13 -25.46 -24.50 -11.19
C ALA A 13 -26.97 -24.32 -10.88
N GLY A 14 -27.49 -25.15 -9.96
CA GLY A 14 -28.91 -25.20 -9.63
C GLY A 14 -29.43 -24.03 -8.80
N ASN A 15 -28.55 -23.28 -8.12
CA ASN A 15 -28.94 -22.17 -7.25
C ASN A 15 -28.62 -20.82 -7.86
N GLN A 16 -29.32 -19.79 -7.39
CA GLN A 16 -29.20 -18.40 -7.84
C GLN A 16 -29.02 -17.47 -6.63
N LEU A 17 -28.17 -16.46 -6.80
CA LEU A 17 -28.05 -15.36 -5.84
C LEU A 17 -29.16 -14.34 -6.10
N GLU A 18 -30.02 -14.11 -5.12
CA GLU A 18 -31.11 -13.14 -5.24
C GLU A 18 -30.64 -11.69 -5.21
N SER A 19 -29.63 -11.39 -4.39
CA SER A 19 -29.06 -10.05 -4.25
C SER A 19 -27.58 -10.15 -3.93
N VAL A 20 -26.82 -9.14 -4.38
CA VAL A 20 -25.37 -9.08 -4.17
C VAL A 20 -25.03 -7.68 -3.67
N TYR A 21 -24.36 -7.62 -2.53
CA TYR A 21 -23.77 -6.40 -1.98
C TYR A 21 -22.27 -6.46 -2.29
N LEU A 22 -21.80 -5.55 -3.14
CA LEU A 22 -20.40 -5.47 -3.54
C LEU A 22 -19.76 -4.22 -2.97
N ASP A 23 -18.51 -4.37 -2.52
CA ASP A 23 -17.62 -3.22 -2.35
C ASP A 23 -17.25 -2.68 -3.74
N THR A 24 -17.77 -1.48 -4.04
CA THR A 24 -17.61 -0.81 -5.34
C THR A 24 -16.46 0.20 -5.35
N THR A 25 -15.55 0.16 -4.37
CA THR A 25 -14.40 1.10 -4.26
C THR A 25 -13.67 1.32 -5.59
N TYR A 26 -13.49 0.26 -6.39
CA TYR A 26 -12.81 0.32 -7.70
C TYR A 26 -13.72 -0.09 -8.87
N MET A 27 -15.00 0.31 -8.85
CA MET A 27 -15.97 0.01 -9.91
C MET A 27 -15.80 0.91 -11.16
N SER A 28 -14.58 0.97 -11.71
CA SER A 28 -14.30 1.62 -12.99
C SER A 28 -13.19 0.89 -13.75
N PRO A 29 -13.29 0.73 -15.09
CA PRO A 29 -12.28 0.10 -15.93
C PRO A 29 -10.84 0.60 -15.76
N LYS A 30 -10.65 1.86 -15.33
CA LYS A 30 -9.32 2.45 -15.08
C LYS A 30 -8.58 1.75 -13.93
N TYR A 31 -9.29 1.10 -13.01
CA TYR A 31 -8.72 0.39 -11.85
C TYR A 31 -8.48 -1.10 -12.15
N ASN A 32 -7.58 -1.37 -13.09
CA ASN A 32 -7.11 -2.73 -13.42
C ASN A 32 -5.65 -2.89 -13.03
N PHE A 33 -5.42 -3.15 -11.74
CA PHE A 33 -4.10 -3.36 -11.15
C PHE A 33 -3.73 -4.86 -11.05
N PRO A 34 -2.45 -5.19 -10.82
CA PRO A 34 -1.97 -6.56 -10.72
C PRO A 34 -2.52 -7.30 -9.50
N LYS A 35 -2.51 -8.63 -9.54
CA LYS A 35 -2.93 -9.46 -8.40
C LYS A 35 -2.00 -9.26 -7.20
N GLN A 36 -2.56 -9.30 -5.98
CA GLN A 36 -1.78 -9.23 -4.73
C GLN A 36 -0.57 -10.18 -4.72
N GLU A 37 -0.77 -11.45 -5.06
CA GLU A 37 0.28 -12.47 -5.12
C GLU A 37 1.44 -12.07 -6.05
N GLN A 38 1.10 -11.52 -7.22
CA GLN A 38 2.09 -11.08 -8.21
C GLN A 38 2.87 -9.86 -7.72
N VAL A 39 2.20 -8.93 -7.04
CA VAL A 39 2.84 -7.75 -6.43
C VAL A 39 3.79 -8.17 -5.32
N CYS A 40 3.32 -9.03 -4.41
CA CYS A 40 4.13 -9.58 -3.31
C CYS A 40 5.39 -10.28 -3.82
N GLU A 41 5.24 -11.15 -4.82
CA GLU A 41 6.34 -11.89 -5.43
C GLU A 41 7.35 -10.95 -6.12
N SER A 42 6.85 -9.94 -6.83
CA SER A 42 7.70 -8.97 -7.53
C SER A 42 8.53 -8.13 -6.56
N VAL A 43 7.93 -7.66 -5.48
CA VAL A 43 8.61 -6.86 -4.45
C VAL A 43 9.62 -7.73 -3.69
N ALA A 44 9.23 -8.94 -3.28
CA ALA A 44 10.13 -9.88 -2.62
C ALA A 44 11.36 -10.21 -3.49
N THR A 45 11.16 -10.38 -4.80
CA THR A 45 12.24 -10.57 -5.77
C THR A 45 13.16 -9.36 -5.82
N LEU A 46 12.62 -8.13 -5.89
CA LEU A 46 13.44 -6.93 -5.91
C LEU A 46 14.34 -6.82 -4.66
N ILE A 47 13.76 -7.03 -3.47
CA ILE A 47 14.53 -6.93 -2.22
C ILE A 47 15.62 -8.01 -2.16
N HIS A 48 15.33 -9.22 -2.64
CA HIS A 48 16.32 -10.27 -2.77
C HIS A 48 17.45 -9.90 -3.75
N GLU A 49 17.12 -9.27 -4.89
CA GLU A 49 18.11 -8.78 -5.85
C GLU A 49 19.03 -7.72 -5.25
N PHE A 50 18.55 -6.83 -4.37
CA PHE A 50 19.43 -5.85 -3.71
C PHE A 50 20.57 -6.48 -2.89
N LEU A 51 20.35 -7.68 -2.33
CA LEU A 51 21.41 -8.40 -1.63
C LEU A 51 22.47 -8.94 -2.59
N HIS A 52 22.04 -9.47 -3.74
CA HIS A 52 22.88 -10.28 -4.63
C HIS A 52 23.42 -9.54 -5.85
N ASN A 53 22.85 -8.38 -6.20
CA ASN A 53 23.16 -7.65 -7.42
C ASN A 53 23.64 -6.22 -7.11
N ASP A 54 24.96 -6.05 -7.11
CA ASP A 54 25.61 -4.75 -6.87
C ASP A 54 25.20 -3.68 -7.89
N ASP A 55 24.92 -4.06 -9.13
CA ASP A 55 24.65 -3.10 -10.19
C ASP A 55 23.26 -2.49 -10.04
N ILE A 56 22.27 -3.28 -9.62
CA ILE A 56 20.95 -2.76 -9.24
C ILE A 56 21.07 -1.80 -8.04
N VAL A 57 21.88 -2.13 -7.03
CA VAL A 57 22.10 -1.23 -5.88
C VAL A 57 22.75 0.07 -6.32
N LYS A 58 23.76 0.03 -7.20
CA LYS A 58 24.41 1.22 -7.76
C LYS A 58 23.46 2.06 -8.62
N GLU A 59 22.59 1.41 -9.40
CA GLU A 59 21.57 2.09 -10.20
C GLU A 59 20.61 2.87 -9.30
N VAL A 60 20.14 2.24 -8.23
CA VAL A 60 19.13 2.82 -7.33
C VAL A 60 19.72 3.85 -6.37
N PHE A 61 20.85 3.56 -5.74
CA PHE A 61 21.42 4.39 -4.66
C PHE A 61 22.62 5.24 -5.12
N GLY A 62 23.08 5.06 -6.36
CA GLY A 62 24.25 5.74 -6.91
C GLY A 62 25.57 5.04 -6.59
N ALA A 63 26.61 5.41 -7.34
CA ALA A 63 27.97 4.89 -7.16
C ALA A 63 28.68 5.43 -5.90
N SER A 64 28.04 6.32 -5.14
CA SER A 64 28.55 6.91 -3.90
C SER A 64 28.54 5.89 -2.76
N LEU A 65 29.37 4.85 -2.90
CA LEU A 65 29.88 4.03 -1.79
C LEU A 65 30.82 4.91 -0.95
N GLN A 66 30.34 6.02 -0.38
CA GLN A 66 31.06 6.68 0.70
C GLN A 66 31.03 5.71 1.88
N ARG A 67 32.06 4.86 1.95
CA ARG A 67 32.50 4.22 3.18
C ARG A 67 32.51 5.30 4.26
N ARG A 68 31.89 5.02 5.41
CA ARG A 68 31.90 5.97 6.53
C ARG A 68 33.36 6.26 6.87
N ILE A 69 33.69 7.46 7.33
CA ILE A 69 35.05 7.78 7.80
C ILE A 69 35.49 6.77 8.88
N THR A 70 34.53 6.26 9.67
CA THR A 70 34.74 5.18 10.65
C THR A 70 35.14 3.84 10.05
N ASP A 71 34.86 3.59 8.77
CA ASP A 71 35.28 2.38 8.04
C ASP A 71 36.77 2.44 7.64
N PHE A 72 37.36 3.64 7.48
CA PHE A 72 38.79 3.79 7.16
C PHE A 72 39.72 3.42 8.32
N LEU A 73 39.27 3.59 9.57
CA LEU A 73 40.03 3.22 10.77
C LEU A 73 40.04 1.69 11.01
N SER A 74 39.18 0.95 10.31
CA SER A 74 39.07 -0.51 10.37
C SER A 74 39.95 -1.17 9.30
N LEU A 75 41.28 -1.10 9.48
CA LEU A 75 42.34 -1.59 8.57
C LEU A 75 42.37 -3.12 8.31
N SER A 76 41.38 -3.88 8.79
CA SER A 76 41.24 -5.29 8.47
C SER A 76 39.78 -5.69 8.63
N ARG A 77 39.07 -5.97 7.54
CA ARG A 77 37.80 -6.73 7.57
C ARG A 77 37.40 -7.19 6.16
N LYS A 78 36.91 -8.43 6.12
CA LYS A 78 36.15 -9.04 5.02
C LYS A 78 35.08 -8.06 4.50
N PRO A 79 34.64 -8.16 3.23
CA PRO A 79 33.53 -7.33 2.73
C PRO A 79 32.36 -7.39 3.74
N LYS A 80 31.96 -6.23 4.27
CA LYS A 80 30.81 -6.14 5.18
C LYS A 80 29.60 -6.68 4.43
N GLN A 81 28.84 -7.58 5.06
CA GLN A 81 27.55 -8.01 4.54
C GLN A 81 26.65 -6.78 4.39
N LYS A 82 26.01 -6.64 3.21
CA LYS A 82 25.07 -5.56 2.96
C LYS A 82 23.86 -5.76 3.85
N LYS A 83 23.50 -4.74 4.62
CA LYS A 83 22.35 -4.81 5.54
C LYS A 83 21.31 -3.78 5.16
N PHE A 84 20.07 -4.23 4.95
CA PHE A 84 18.96 -3.37 4.53
C PHE A 84 17.85 -3.35 5.57
N LEU A 85 17.32 -2.15 5.80
CA LEU A 85 16.07 -1.97 6.52
C LEU A 85 14.95 -1.74 5.51
N VAL A 86 13.91 -2.57 5.54
CA VAL A 86 12.74 -2.44 4.67
C VAL A 86 11.53 -2.01 5.52
N LEU A 87 11.00 -0.83 5.25
CA LEU A 87 9.80 -0.30 5.92
C LEU A 87 8.57 -0.57 5.07
N VAL A 88 7.61 -1.32 5.59
CA VAL A 88 6.32 -1.55 4.94
C VAL A 88 5.28 -0.61 5.54
N GLY A 89 4.81 0.33 4.73
CA GLY A 89 3.71 1.24 5.07
C GLY A 89 2.40 0.47 5.26
N THR A 90 1.80 0.65 6.42
CA THR A 90 0.58 -0.05 6.83
C THR A 90 -0.36 0.92 7.55
N TYR A 91 -1.64 0.58 7.62
CA TYR A 91 -2.61 1.26 8.46
C TYR A 91 -2.75 0.49 9.78
N LEU A 92 -3.99 0.34 10.29
CA LEU A 92 -4.28 -0.49 11.46
C LEU A 92 -4.18 -1.98 11.14
N ILE A 93 -4.73 -2.39 10.00
CA ILE A 93 -4.74 -3.77 9.48
C ILE A 93 -4.39 -3.78 7.99
N GLY A 94 -3.83 -4.89 7.51
CA GLY A 94 -3.59 -5.13 6.09
C GLY A 94 -2.15 -4.93 5.64
N LYS A 95 -1.82 -5.55 4.50
CA LYS A 95 -0.49 -5.59 3.84
C LYS A 95 0.56 -6.44 4.56
N GLU A 96 0.19 -7.18 5.60
CA GLU A 96 1.05 -8.17 6.25
C GLU A 96 1.52 -9.22 5.25
N LYS A 97 0.66 -9.58 4.28
CA LYS A 97 1.02 -10.50 3.17
C LYS A 97 2.25 -10.03 2.38
N LEU A 98 2.44 -8.73 2.20
CA LEU A 98 3.60 -8.17 1.53
C LEU A 98 4.88 -8.40 2.36
N ALA A 99 4.81 -8.12 3.67
CA ALA A 99 5.91 -8.38 4.59
C ALA A 99 6.23 -9.88 4.72
N VAL A 100 5.20 -10.73 4.81
CA VAL A 100 5.32 -12.19 4.85
C VAL A 100 5.98 -12.72 3.58
N ALA A 101 5.59 -12.24 2.39
CA ALA A 101 6.18 -12.68 1.14
C ALA A 101 7.68 -12.33 1.06
N MET A 102 8.06 -11.12 1.47
CA MET A 102 9.48 -10.74 1.57
C MET A 102 10.22 -11.59 2.59
N SER A 103 9.66 -11.76 3.79
CA SER A 103 10.25 -12.56 4.87
C SER A 103 10.54 -13.99 4.40
N LYS A 104 9.58 -14.66 3.74
CA LYS A 104 9.75 -16.01 3.19
C LYS A 104 10.87 -16.08 2.16
N ARG A 105 10.88 -15.12 1.21
CA ARG A 105 11.90 -15.06 0.15
C ARG A 105 13.30 -14.85 0.70
N LEU A 106 13.43 -14.13 1.80
CA LEU A 106 14.69 -13.75 2.43
C LEU A 106 15.15 -14.75 3.50
N GLY A 107 14.59 -15.97 3.50
CA GLY A 107 14.96 -17.04 4.42
C GLY A 107 14.44 -16.81 5.84
N ASN A 108 13.19 -16.36 5.98
CA ASN A 108 12.53 -16.03 7.25
C ASN A 108 13.10 -14.79 7.94
N SER A 109 13.39 -13.75 7.16
CA SER A 109 13.79 -12.45 7.72
C SER A 109 12.79 -11.96 8.77
N PRO A 110 13.27 -11.43 9.92
CA PRO A 110 12.41 -11.04 11.02
C PRO A 110 11.55 -9.82 10.68
N ILE A 111 10.35 -9.80 11.25
CA ILE A 111 9.37 -8.73 11.10
C ILE A 111 9.20 -8.03 12.45
N TYR A 112 9.55 -6.76 12.53
CA TYR A 112 9.31 -5.89 13.67
C TYR A 112 8.06 -5.04 13.45
N ILE A 113 7.23 -4.89 14.48
CA ILE A 113 6.04 -4.04 14.42
C ILE A 113 6.34 -2.74 15.14
N SER A 114 6.40 -1.64 14.38
CA SER A 114 6.62 -0.32 14.95
C SER A 114 5.32 0.25 15.50
N ASN A 115 5.28 0.51 16.80
CA ASN A 115 4.16 1.18 17.47
C ASN A 115 4.27 2.72 17.43
N VAL A 116 5.32 3.27 16.81
CA VAL A 116 5.49 4.73 16.62
C VAL A 116 4.25 5.33 15.97
N ASN A 117 3.67 6.36 16.58
CA ASN A 117 2.48 7.07 16.09
C ASN A 117 1.26 6.17 15.80
N SER A 118 1.20 4.95 16.34
CA SER A 118 0.05 4.06 16.22
C SER A 118 -1.00 4.44 17.27
N ARG A 119 -2.29 4.48 16.87
CA ARG A 119 -3.43 4.72 17.78
C ARG A 119 -3.79 3.49 18.65
N GLY A 120 -3.04 2.40 18.57
CA GLY A 120 -3.30 1.17 19.34
C GLY A 120 -2.16 0.16 19.26
N ASP A 121 -2.30 -0.94 20.02
CA ASP A 121 -1.36 -2.05 20.04
C ASP A 121 -1.49 -2.88 18.76
N LYS A 122 -0.72 -2.47 17.75
CA LYS A 122 -0.72 -3.13 16.45
C LYS A 122 -0.14 -4.54 16.53
N GLU A 123 0.78 -4.78 17.46
CA GLU A 123 1.32 -6.11 17.69
C GLU A 123 0.23 -7.06 18.16
N HIS A 124 -0.65 -6.60 19.06
CA HIS A 124 -1.83 -7.36 19.48
C HIS A 124 -2.78 -7.66 18.32
N ILE A 125 -3.08 -6.67 17.48
CA ILE A 125 -3.95 -6.83 16.30
C ILE A 125 -3.38 -7.87 15.36
N VAL A 126 -2.10 -7.78 15.02
CA VAL A 126 -1.44 -8.73 14.11
C VAL A 126 -1.43 -10.14 14.70
N ARG A 127 -1.22 -10.29 16.01
CA ARG A 127 -1.27 -11.60 16.68
C ARG A 127 -2.67 -12.23 16.73
N SER A 128 -3.72 -11.42 16.72
CA SER A 128 -5.10 -11.95 16.69
C SER A 128 -5.47 -12.68 15.40
N TYR A 129 -4.65 -12.58 14.33
CA TYR A 129 -4.85 -13.34 13.11
C TYR A 129 -4.52 -14.83 13.26
N HIS A 130 -3.80 -15.22 14.32
CA HIS A 130 -3.36 -16.60 14.55
C HIS A 130 -2.62 -17.19 13.33
N ASP A 131 -1.85 -16.35 12.63
CA ASP A 131 -1.02 -16.77 11.50
C ASP A 131 0.28 -17.39 12.03
N THR A 132 0.36 -18.71 11.95
CA THR A 132 1.50 -19.51 12.41
C THR A 132 2.85 -19.07 11.84
N TYR A 133 2.89 -18.61 10.58
CA TYR A 133 4.14 -18.16 9.98
C TYR A 133 4.54 -16.81 10.55
N LEU A 134 3.60 -15.87 10.63
CA LEU A 134 3.86 -14.53 11.14
C LEU A 134 4.36 -14.58 12.58
N GLU A 135 3.70 -15.37 13.45
CA GLU A 135 4.14 -15.61 14.82
C GLU A 135 5.59 -16.11 14.92
N SER A 136 6.03 -16.95 13.97
CA SER A 136 7.39 -17.50 13.95
C SER A 136 8.48 -16.49 13.58
N VAL A 137 8.13 -15.41 12.86
CA VAL A 137 9.10 -14.41 12.37
C VAL A 137 8.97 -13.05 13.06
N LEU A 138 7.93 -12.84 13.88
CA LEU A 138 7.77 -11.61 14.65
C LEU A 138 8.88 -11.46 15.70
N THR A 139 9.37 -10.23 15.84
CA THR A 139 10.41 -9.87 16.81
C THR A 139 10.05 -8.59 17.55
N THR A 140 10.46 -8.50 18.81
CA THR A 140 10.38 -7.28 19.64
C THR A 140 11.66 -6.44 19.55
N ASP A 141 12.76 -7.05 19.10
CA ASP A 141 14.02 -6.36 18.81
C ASP A 141 13.95 -5.79 17.40
N ALA A 142 14.17 -4.47 17.28
CA ALA A 142 14.11 -3.67 16.04
C ALA A 142 15.42 -3.66 15.23
N VAL A 143 16.47 -4.35 15.69
CA VAL A 143 17.77 -4.48 14.99
C VAL A 143 18.27 -5.93 14.94
N LYS A 144 17.41 -6.92 15.20
CA LYS A 144 17.75 -8.34 15.24
C LYS A 144 18.21 -8.85 13.87
N LEU A 145 19.54 -8.95 13.70
CA LEU A 145 20.18 -9.37 12.44
C LEU A 145 21.20 -10.50 12.62
N SER A 146 21.14 -11.27 13.70
CA SER A 146 22.17 -12.28 14.00
C SER A 146 22.36 -13.32 12.88
N GLN A 147 21.36 -13.53 12.03
CA GLN A 147 21.40 -14.48 10.91
C GLN A 147 20.81 -13.93 9.60
N HIS A 148 20.42 -12.66 9.55
CA HIS A 148 19.75 -12.07 8.39
C HIS A 148 20.41 -10.76 7.96
N ASP A 149 20.36 -10.50 6.66
CA ASP A 149 20.86 -9.26 6.06
C ASP A 149 19.75 -8.21 5.87
N VAL A 150 18.49 -8.63 5.94
CA VAL A 150 17.33 -7.75 5.80
C VAL A 150 16.44 -7.83 7.02
N MET A 151 16.03 -6.67 7.50
CA MET A 151 15.02 -6.51 8.52
C MET A 151 13.78 -5.81 7.97
N ILE A 152 12.60 -6.29 8.33
CA ILE A 152 11.33 -5.75 7.84
C ILE A 152 10.62 -5.07 9.00
N HIS A 153 10.30 -3.79 8.88
CA HIS A 153 9.49 -3.06 9.87
C HIS A 153 8.12 -2.75 9.29
N LEU A 154 7.05 -3.12 10.00
CA LEU A 154 5.71 -2.61 9.72
C LEU A 154 5.56 -1.24 10.37
N VAL A 155 5.43 -0.18 9.57
CA VAL A 155 5.36 1.21 10.04
C VAL A 155 4.08 1.90 9.56
N PRO A 156 3.62 2.98 10.23
CA PRO A 156 2.53 3.80 9.71
C PRO A 156 2.81 4.31 8.30
N MET A 157 1.76 4.42 7.49
CA MET A 157 1.85 4.89 6.10
C MET A 157 2.56 6.24 5.97
N LYS A 158 2.37 7.15 6.93
CA LYS A 158 3.04 8.47 6.97
C LYS A 158 4.56 8.35 6.89
N ILE A 159 5.14 7.33 7.52
CA ILE A 159 6.59 7.11 7.52
C ILE A 159 7.06 6.56 6.19
N ALA A 160 6.42 5.50 5.68
CA ALA A 160 6.83 4.88 4.42
C ALA A 160 6.41 5.66 3.16
N GLY A 161 5.53 6.65 3.29
CA GLY A 161 5.01 7.46 2.19
C GLY A 161 5.69 8.81 2.01
N ASN A 162 6.57 9.22 2.93
CA ASN A 162 7.25 10.51 2.92
C ASN A 162 8.76 10.33 3.17
N ILE A 163 9.60 10.83 2.27
CA ILE A 163 11.05 10.59 2.33
C ILE A 163 11.72 11.25 3.54
N GLN A 164 11.21 12.40 3.99
CA GLN A 164 11.70 13.09 5.18
C GLN A 164 11.36 12.29 6.44
N GLU A 165 10.14 11.78 6.56
CA GLU A 165 9.72 10.94 7.69
C GLU A 165 10.45 9.60 7.72
N LEU A 166 10.66 8.98 6.56
CA LEU A 166 11.49 7.78 6.44
C LEU A 166 12.94 8.02 6.89
N HIS A 167 13.54 9.13 6.43
CA HIS A 167 14.89 9.51 6.85
C HIS A 167 14.96 9.79 8.35
N LYS A 168 13.94 10.47 8.92
CA LYS A 168 13.86 10.69 10.37
C LYS A 168 13.78 9.36 11.11
N TYR A 169 12.94 8.43 10.67
CA TYR A 169 12.80 7.11 11.26
C TYR A 169 14.13 6.33 11.21
N PHE A 170 14.84 6.40 10.09
CA PHE A 170 16.11 5.71 9.90
C PHE A 170 17.26 6.27 10.75
N HIS A 171 17.38 7.59 10.83
CA HIS A 171 18.51 8.24 11.48
C HIS A 171 18.29 8.50 12.98
N HIS A 172 17.14 9.05 13.39
CA HIS A 172 16.92 9.43 14.79
C HIS A 172 16.80 8.23 15.74
N ASN A 173 16.41 7.06 15.22
CA ASN A 173 16.37 5.82 16.01
C ASN A 173 17.69 5.03 15.95
N GLY A 174 18.76 5.55 15.34
CA GLY A 174 20.07 4.88 15.29
C GLY A 174 20.14 3.69 14.31
N TYR A 175 19.10 3.40 13.52
CA TYR A 175 19.11 2.26 12.59
C TYR A 175 20.22 2.35 11.53
N HIS A 176 20.62 3.57 11.15
CA HIS A 176 21.75 3.82 10.25
C HIS A 176 23.11 3.27 10.74
N ASP A 177 23.23 2.93 12.04
CA ASP A 177 24.43 2.27 12.56
C ASP A 177 24.48 0.78 12.18
N HIS A 178 23.30 0.16 12.04
CA HIS A 178 23.12 -1.28 11.82
C HIS A 178 22.87 -1.63 10.35
N PHE A 179 22.23 -0.74 9.60
CA PHE A 179 21.86 -0.94 8.20
C PHE A 179 22.56 0.08 7.31
N GLU A 180 22.92 -0.35 6.11
CA GLU A 180 23.55 0.50 5.11
C GLU A 180 22.52 1.39 4.41
N ARG A 181 21.32 0.86 4.16
CA ARG A 181 20.25 1.52 3.39
C ARG A 181 18.88 1.23 3.99
N CYS A 182 17.96 2.16 3.74
CA CYS A 182 16.57 2.08 4.13
C CYS A 182 15.66 2.16 2.89
N ILE A 183 14.76 1.19 2.74
CA ILE A 183 13.80 1.10 1.63
C ILE A 183 12.40 1.20 2.21
N GLY A 184 11.68 2.27 1.86
CA GLY A 184 10.27 2.43 2.14
C GLY A 184 9.42 1.83 1.03
N LEU A 185 8.46 1.00 1.41
CA LEU A 185 7.42 0.49 0.53
C LEU A 185 6.12 1.17 0.95
N ARG A 186 5.49 1.89 0.04
CA ARG A 186 4.18 2.53 0.20
C ARG A 186 3.15 1.72 -0.60
N PRO A 187 2.48 0.74 0.01
CA PRO A 187 1.52 -0.11 -0.69
C PRO A 187 0.18 0.61 -0.76
N THR A 188 -0.23 1.03 -1.96
CA THR A 188 -1.48 1.72 -2.24
C THR A 188 -2.07 1.27 -3.59
N GLY A 189 -3.36 0.94 -3.62
CA GLY A 189 -4.03 0.35 -4.79
C GLY A 189 -4.01 1.20 -6.05
N TRP A 190 -3.91 2.53 -5.91
CA TRP A 190 -3.96 3.47 -7.03
C TRP A 190 -2.60 3.82 -7.64
N SER A 191 -1.49 3.30 -7.12
CA SER A 191 -0.15 3.65 -7.62
C SER A 191 0.22 3.03 -8.96
N PHE A 192 -0.68 2.24 -9.56
CA PHE A 192 -0.43 1.60 -10.84
C PHE A 192 -0.83 2.52 -12.00
N GLN A 193 0.16 3.18 -12.59
CA GLN A 193 0.00 3.79 -13.91
C GLN A 193 0.44 2.76 -14.95
N ASN A 194 -0.52 2.23 -15.72
CA ASN A 194 -0.17 1.50 -16.95
C ASN A 194 0.44 2.53 -17.89
N ASP A 195 1.68 2.30 -18.32
CA ASP A 195 2.38 3.13 -19.31
C ASP A 195 1.77 2.87 -20.70
N GLU A 196 0.47 3.15 -20.86
CA GLU A 196 -0.16 3.32 -22.15
C GLU A 196 0.02 4.79 -22.52
N ARG A 197 1.12 5.04 -23.24
CA ARG A 197 1.48 6.27 -23.94
C ARG A 197 0.32 7.26 -24.14
N GLY A 198 0.37 8.34 -23.37
CA GLY A 198 0.10 9.71 -23.83
C GLY A 198 -1.35 10.14 -23.93
N GLU A 199 -2.00 10.41 -22.80
CA GLU A 199 -2.86 11.60 -22.64
C GLU A 199 -2.62 12.15 -21.22
N ASP A 200 -2.04 13.34 -21.15
CA ASP A 200 -1.84 14.08 -19.90
C ASP A 200 -3.21 14.44 -19.31
N VAL A 201 -3.62 13.75 -18.25
CA VAL A 201 -4.65 14.26 -17.35
C VAL A 201 -3.95 14.78 -16.11
N VAL A 202 -3.79 16.10 -16.08
CA VAL A 202 -3.48 16.85 -14.86
C VAL A 202 -4.70 16.72 -13.95
N GLU A 203 -4.57 16.01 -12.84
CA GLU A 203 -5.57 16.06 -11.77
C GLU A 203 -4.94 16.51 -10.45
N THR A 204 -5.56 17.56 -9.93
CA THR A 204 -5.25 18.36 -8.76
C THR A 204 -5.34 17.52 -7.49
N GLN A 205 -4.33 17.65 -6.62
CA GLN A 205 -4.38 17.07 -5.28
C GLN A 205 -5.42 17.82 -4.44
N SER A 206 -6.53 17.16 -4.12
CA SER A 206 -7.34 17.48 -2.95
C SER A 206 -7.28 16.28 -2.00
N GLU A 207 -6.30 16.31 -1.09
CA GLU A 207 -6.33 15.47 0.11
C GLU A 207 -7.39 16.06 1.04
N GLU A 208 -8.63 15.57 0.98
CA GLU A 208 -9.54 15.69 2.11
C GLU A 208 -9.20 14.57 3.09
N ALA A 209 -8.62 14.98 4.22
CA ALA A 209 -8.49 14.15 5.39
C ALA A 209 -9.89 13.87 5.93
N VAL A 210 -10.33 12.62 5.85
CA VAL A 210 -11.46 12.15 6.66
C VAL A 210 -10.91 11.99 8.07
N GLU A 211 -11.12 13.02 8.89
CA GLU A 211 -11.00 12.91 10.34
C GLU A 211 -12.21 12.09 10.82
N ASP A 212 -11.97 10.81 11.13
CA ASP A 212 -12.92 10.02 11.92
C ASP A 212 -12.87 10.53 13.36
N ASP A 213 -13.74 11.51 13.66
CA ASP A 213 -14.18 11.85 15.01
C ASP A 213 -15.09 10.72 15.51
N PHE A 214 -14.55 9.85 16.35
CA PHE A 214 -15.33 8.93 17.16
C PHE A 214 -15.18 9.35 18.62
N ASP A 215 -15.90 10.42 18.99
CA ASP A 215 -16.05 10.84 20.37
C ASP A 215 -16.96 9.85 21.10
N ALA A 216 -16.37 9.11 22.02
CA ALA A 216 -17.07 8.40 23.08
C ALA A 216 -16.98 9.23 24.36
N GLU A 217 -17.93 10.14 24.57
CA GLU A 217 -18.15 10.74 25.88
C GLU A 217 -18.99 9.81 26.77
N LEU A 218 -18.37 9.34 27.84
CA LEU A 218 -19.04 8.91 29.06
C LEU A 218 -18.45 9.72 30.23
N SER A 219 -19.17 10.74 30.69
CA SER A 219 -19.59 10.90 32.10
C SER A 219 -20.00 12.35 32.46
N GLY A 220 -21.26 12.50 32.89
CA GLY A 220 -21.60 13.06 34.20
C GLY A 220 -21.55 14.58 34.46
N ASN A 221 -22.77 15.14 34.58
CA ASN A 221 -23.26 16.17 35.52
C ASN A 221 -23.51 17.62 35.02
N ASP A 222 -24.82 17.91 34.96
CA ASP A 222 -25.64 19.16 35.08
C ASP A 222 -25.06 20.38 35.85
N PRO A 223 -25.72 21.57 35.86
CA PRO A 223 -26.59 22.21 34.85
C PRO A 223 -26.35 23.75 34.72
N GLU A 224 -27.18 24.40 33.89
CA GLU A 224 -27.46 25.86 33.82
C GLU A 224 -26.40 26.81 33.25
N LYS A 225 -26.68 27.33 32.03
CA LYS A 225 -26.71 28.78 31.75
C LYS A 225 -27.35 29.05 30.40
N GLY A 226 -28.44 29.82 30.43
CA GLY A 226 -29.20 30.23 29.27
C GLY A 226 -28.46 31.22 28.37
N TYR A 227 -28.76 31.15 27.08
CA TYR A 227 -28.48 32.22 26.12
C TYR A 227 -29.79 32.68 25.47
N PRO A 228 -29.99 34.00 25.29
CA PRO A 228 -31.21 34.56 24.75
C PRO A 228 -31.22 34.46 23.22
N GLY A 229 -32.43 34.29 22.68
CA GLY A 229 -32.70 34.36 21.25
C GLY A 229 -32.41 35.74 20.68
N LYS A 230 -31.94 35.75 19.42
CA LYS A 230 -32.02 36.91 18.55
C LYS A 230 -32.47 36.45 17.16
N GLU A 231 -33.47 37.17 16.70
CA GLU A 231 -34.25 37.01 15.49
C GLU A 231 -33.41 37.25 14.23
N ASP A 232 -33.76 36.52 13.17
CA ASP A 232 -33.32 36.70 11.81
C ASP A 232 -33.74 38.06 11.23
N PRO A 233 -32.98 38.61 10.28
CA PRO A 233 -33.56 39.32 9.17
C PRO A 233 -33.35 38.53 7.88
N GLU A 234 -34.49 38.32 7.21
CA GLU A 234 -34.63 37.84 5.84
C GLU A 234 -33.61 38.48 4.90
N ASN A 235 -32.90 37.65 4.13
CA ASN A 235 -32.35 38.08 2.86
C ASN A 235 -32.48 36.97 1.82
N SER A 236 -33.47 37.15 0.97
CA SER A 236 -33.76 36.37 -0.22
C SER A 236 -32.56 36.36 -1.17
N LYS A 237 -31.93 35.19 -1.35
CA LYS A 237 -31.20 34.85 -2.56
C LYS A 237 -31.49 33.39 -2.92
N SER A 238 -32.23 33.22 -4.01
CA SER A 238 -32.37 31.98 -4.75
C SER A 238 -30.97 31.47 -5.17
N GLY A 239 -30.53 30.39 -4.52
CA GLY A 239 -29.34 29.62 -4.89
C GLY A 239 -29.76 28.15 -4.93
N GLU A 240 -30.05 27.70 -6.14
CA GLU A 240 -30.36 26.32 -6.50
C GLU A 240 -29.26 25.38 -5.97
N THR A 241 -29.62 24.44 -5.09
CA THR A 241 -28.71 23.41 -4.60
C THR A 241 -28.46 22.43 -5.73
N ASP A 242 -27.31 22.54 -6.39
CA ASP A 242 -26.81 21.55 -7.35
C ASP A 242 -26.55 20.22 -6.63
N LEU A 243 -27.54 19.33 -6.69
CA LEU A 243 -27.32 17.89 -6.59
C LEU A 243 -26.30 17.49 -7.67
N PRO A 244 -25.26 16.68 -7.37
CA PRO A 244 -24.31 16.27 -8.39
C PRO A 244 -25.06 15.54 -9.50
N LYS A 245 -25.11 16.17 -10.68
CA LYS A 245 -25.75 15.64 -11.87
C LYS A 245 -25.20 14.24 -12.15
N GLN A 246 -26.13 13.30 -12.19
CA GLN A 246 -25.94 11.89 -12.45
C GLN A 246 -25.67 11.66 -13.96
N ASP A 247 -24.74 12.41 -14.55
CA ASP A 247 -24.51 12.45 -15.99
C ASP A 247 -23.13 11.91 -16.36
N TYR A 248 -22.92 10.60 -16.20
CA TYR A 248 -21.86 9.89 -16.93
C TYR A 248 -22.27 8.44 -17.24
N ILE A 249 -23.45 8.26 -17.83
CA ILE A 249 -23.72 7.09 -18.67
C ILE A 249 -23.91 7.60 -20.09
N LYS A 250 -22.80 7.77 -20.83
CA LYS A 250 -22.88 7.82 -22.29
C LYS A 250 -23.55 6.52 -22.73
N SER A 251 -24.59 6.63 -23.54
CA SER A 251 -25.29 5.49 -24.16
C SER A 251 -24.35 4.77 -25.12
N PHE A 252 -23.49 3.92 -24.59
CA PHE A 252 -22.76 2.96 -25.41
C PHE A 252 -23.75 1.89 -25.88
N SER A 253 -23.69 1.55 -27.17
CA SER A 253 -24.40 0.38 -27.68
C SER A 253 -24.00 -0.85 -26.84
N GLY A 254 -24.94 -1.74 -26.51
CA GLY A 254 -24.67 -2.90 -25.66
C GLY A 254 -23.54 -3.80 -26.20
N THR A 255 -23.28 -3.75 -27.50
CA THR A 255 -22.18 -4.46 -28.18
C THR A 255 -20.80 -3.85 -27.90
N ASP A 256 -20.69 -2.52 -27.78
CA ASP A 256 -19.41 -1.83 -27.55
C ASP A 256 -18.92 -1.97 -26.11
N VAL A 257 -19.86 -1.97 -25.14
CA VAL A 257 -19.55 -2.21 -23.71
C VAL A 257 -19.08 -3.65 -23.49
N LEU A 258 -19.72 -4.62 -24.14
CA LEU A 258 -19.33 -6.03 -24.02
C LEU A 258 -17.97 -6.31 -24.67
N SER A 259 -17.69 -5.71 -25.83
CA SER A 259 -16.40 -5.84 -26.51
C SER A 259 -15.25 -5.22 -25.72
N SER A 260 -15.47 -4.02 -25.15
CA SER A 260 -14.48 -3.33 -24.30
C SER A 260 -14.26 -4.06 -22.97
N THR A 261 -15.33 -4.53 -22.31
CA THR A 261 -15.24 -5.33 -21.08
C THR A 261 -14.55 -6.67 -21.33
N ALA A 262 -14.87 -7.38 -22.41
CA ALA A 262 -14.20 -8.62 -22.78
C ALA A 262 -12.71 -8.41 -23.07
N SER A 263 -12.36 -7.30 -23.72
CA SER A 263 -10.97 -6.92 -23.99
C SER A 263 -10.20 -6.61 -22.69
N LEU A 264 -10.83 -5.90 -21.75
CA LEU A 264 -10.28 -5.63 -20.41
C LEU A 264 -10.12 -6.90 -19.57
N LEU A 265 -11.09 -7.81 -19.63
CA LEU A 265 -11.02 -9.12 -18.95
C LEU A 265 -9.87 -9.99 -19.50
N ARG A 266 -9.55 -9.87 -20.79
CA ARG A 266 -8.38 -10.53 -21.40
C ARG A 266 -7.05 -9.88 -20.97
N LYS A 267 -7.04 -8.57 -20.73
CA LYS A 267 -5.84 -7.83 -20.33
C LYS A 267 -5.48 -8.12 -18.87
N ARG A 268 -4.46 -8.96 -18.70
CA ARG A 268 -3.82 -9.19 -17.39
C ARG A 268 -2.68 -8.18 -17.22
N PRO A 269 -2.81 -7.17 -16.35
CA PRO A 269 -1.72 -6.25 -16.08
C PRO A 269 -0.54 -7.04 -15.55
N LYS A 270 0.57 -6.98 -16.28
CA LYS A 270 1.84 -7.57 -15.84
C LYS A 270 2.49 -6.59 -14.87
N TYR A 271 3.07 -7.15 -13.82
CA TYR A 271 3.86 -6.46 -12.83
C TYR A 271 5.00 -7.35 -12.39
N THR A 272 6.18 -6.78 -12.41
CA THR A 272 7.47 -7.43 -12.16
C THR A 272 8.34 -6.53 -11.30
N HIS A 273 9.43 -7.07 -10.79
CA HIS A 273 10.41 -6.28 -10.01
C HIS A 273 10.98 -5.09 -10.82
N LEU A 274 11.03 -5.18 -12.15
CA LEU A 274 11.47 -4.07 -13.03
C LEU A 274 10.51 -2.88 -12.99
N ASP A 275 9.20 -3.14 -12.85
CA ASP A 275 8.19 -2.08 -12.76
C ASP A 275 8.29 -1.32 -11.42
N VAL A 276 8.69 -2.03 -10.35
CA VAL A 276 9.04 -1.40 -9.07
C VAL A 276 10.31 -0.55 -9.23
N LEU A 277 11.36 -1.11 -9.84
CA LEU A 277 12.66 -0.48 -10.01
C LEU A 277 12.59 0.85 -10.79
N ARG A 278 11.80 0.88 -11.87
CA ARG A 278 11.64 2.03 -12.79
C ARG A 278 11.07 3.29 -12.16
N GLN A 279 10.39 3.19 -11.01
CA GLN A 279 9.79 4.35 -10.33
C GLN A 279 10.83 5.41 -9.93
N ASN A 280 12.09 5.01 -9.79
CA ASN A 280 13.18 5.88 -9.37
C ASN A 280 14.02 6.43 -10.55
N GLY A 281 13.48 6.43 -11.77
CA GLY A 281 14.14 6.99 -12.95
C GLY A 281 14.56 8.45 -12.76
N ASN A 282 15.88 8.68 -12.64
CA ASN A 282 16.69 9.91 -12.77
C ASN A 282 16.13 11.30 -12.36
N LYS A 283 15.03 11.41 -11.61
CA LYS A 283 14.57 12.69 -11.07
C LYS A 283 15.24 12.95 -9.72
N ARG A 284 16.42 13.57 -9.76
CA ARG A 284 17.08 14.16 -8.58
C ARG A 284 16.32 15.43 -8.19
N THR A 285 15.25 15.30 -7.42
CA THR A 285 14.54 16.44 -6.84
C THR A 285 14.54 16.32 -5.32
N GLY A 286 15.53 16.94 -4.65
CA GLY A 286 15.49 17.09 -3.19
C GLY A 286 16.84 17.28 -2.50
N LYS A 287 16.77 17.96 -1.34
CA LYS A 287 17.87 18.27 -0.40
C LYS A 287 18.19 17.11 0.58
N VAL A 288 17.43 16.01 0.49
CA VAL A 288 17.55 14.81 1.34
C VAL A 288 18.52 13.83 0.68
N ASP A 289 19.35 13.16 1.47
CA ASP A 289 20.32 12.20 0.96
C ASP A 289 19.63 10.98 0.32
N SER A 290 19.42 11.08 -0.99
CA SER A 290 18.81 10.06 -1.85
C SER A 290 19.69 8.80 -1.98
N THR A 291 20.90 8.82 -1.42
CA THR A 291 21.84 7.69 -1.50
C THR A 291 21.62 6.64 -0.41
N THR A 292 20.97 6.99 0.71
CA THR A 292 20.73 6.06 1.83
C THR A 292 19.29 5.56 1.91
N CYS A 293 18.34 6.40 1.51
CA CYS A 293 16.91 6.20 1.69
C CYS A 293 16.17 6.26 0.35
N ARG A 294 15.29 5.28 0.09
CA ARG A 294 14.43 5.25 -1.11
C ARG A 294 13.01 4.82 -0.79
N ILE A 295 12.04 5.34 -1.54
CA ILE A 295 10.62 4.95 -1.42
C ILE A 295 10.15 4.37 -2.76
N TYR A 296 9.36 3.30 -2.68
CA TYR A 296 8.66 2.70 -3.81
C TYR A 296 7.16 2.70 -3.54
N SER A 297 6.38 3.15 -4.51
CA SER A 297 4.92 3.02 -4.51
C SER A 297 4.54 1.65 -5.04
N ILE A 298 3.85 0.85 -4.23
CA ILE A 298 3.53 -0.53 -4.57
C ILE A 298 2.03 -0.61 -4.89
N PRO A 299 1.61 -1.09 -6.08
CA PRO A 299 0.21 -1.17 -6.48
C PRO A 299 -0.50 -2.36 -5.80
N TYR A 300 -0.54 -2.32 -4.48
CA TYR A 300 -1.12 -3.33 -3.62
C TYR A 300 -2.42 -2.79 -3.04
N SER A 301 -3.52 -3.50 -3.28
CA SER A 301 -4.86 -3.18 -2.79
C SER A 301 -5.42 -4.38 -2.03
N GLU A 302 -6.11 -4.14 -0.91
CA GLU A 302 -6.97 -5.13 -0.26
C GLU A 302 -8.37 -5.20 -0.88
N HIS A 303 -8.78 -4.16 -1.64
CA HIS A 303 -10.01 -4.16 -2.42
C HIS A 303 -9.83 -4.89 -3.76
N SER A 304 -10.93 -5.45 -4.27
CA SER A 304 -10.97 -6.09 -5.59
C SER A 304 -10.78 -5.07 -6.72
N SER A 305 -9.99 -5.44 -7.72
CA SER A 305 -9.89 -4.67 -8.96
C SER A 305 -11.19 -4.72 -9.76
N PHE A 306 -11.35 -3.80 -10.72
CA PHE A 306 -12.49 -3.84 -11.65
C PHE A 306 -12.58 -5.18 -12.39
N ARG A 307 -11.42 -5.77 -12.76
CA ARG A 307 -11.38 -7.07 -13.45
C ARG A 307 -11.89 -8.20 -12.57
N GLU A 308 -11.56 -8.19 -11.28
CA GLU A 308 -12.03 -9.19 -10.31
C GLU A 308 -13.52 -9.04 -10.02
N LEU A 309 -14.01 -7.81 -9.84
CA LEU A 309 -15.44 -7.51 -9.70
C LEU A 309 -16.23 -7.94 -10.95
N SER A 310 -15.70 -7.64 -12.14
CA SER A 310 -16.31 -8.04 -13.41
C SER A 310 -16.40 -9.56 -13.54
N TYR A 311 -15.33 -10.28 -13.20
CA TYR A 311 -15.36 -11.73 -13.17
C TYR A 311 -16.41 -12.24 -12.18
N PHE A 312 -16.52 -11.64 -10.99
CA PHE A 312 -17.51 -12.05 -10.00
C PHE A 312 -18.92 -12.01 -10.59
N VAL A 313 -19.30 -10.87 -11.18
CA VAL A 313 -20.63 -10.69 -11.76
C VAL A 313 -20.86 -11.62 -12.97
N VAL A 314 -19.82 -11.92 -13.75
CA VAL A 314 -19.92 -12.78 -14.94
C VAL A 314 -20.01 -14.27 -14.58
N PHE A 315 -19.37 -14.74 -13.51
CA PHE A 315 -19.31 -16.17 -13.20
C PHE A 315 -20.45 -16.67 -12.31
N PHE A 316 -21.12 -15.79 -11.57
CA PHE A 316 -22.22 -16.17 -10.69
C PHE A 316 -23.59 -16.02 -11.37
N ASN A 317 -24.45 -17.00 -11.14
CA ASN A 317 -25.87 -16.96 -11.44
C ASN A 317 -26.56 -16.00 -10.47
N ILE A 318 -26.64 -14.73 -10.87
CA ILE A 318 -27.29 -13.65 -10.09
C ILE A 318 -28.65 -13.36 -10.75
N ARG A 319 -29.69 -13.23 -9.93
CA ARG A 319 -31.03 -12.83 -10.38
C ARG A 319 -30.94 -11.45 -11.04
N ARG A 320 -31.32 -11.38 -12.32
CA ARG A 320 -31.37 -10.15 -13.12
C ARG A 320 -32.80 -9.67 -13.27
#